data_AF-A0A944DHD3-F1
#
_entry.id   AF-A0A944DHD3-F1
#
_cell.length_a   1.000
_cell.length_b   1.000
_cell.length_c   1.000
_cell.angle_alpha   90.00
_cell.angle_beta   90.00
_cell.angle_gamma   90.00
#
_symmetry.space_group_name_H-M   'P 1'
#
loop_
_entity.id
_entity.type
_entity.pdbx_description
1 polymer ?
#
loop_
_entity_poly.entity_id
_entity_poly.type
_entity_poly.pdbx_seq_one_letter_code
_entity_poly.pdbx_strand_id
1 'polypeptide(L)'
;MLSFAKAKKLRSGENPAIWRGHLDALLPKQGKDRARGPPRRTSLQQDVRLHARTACKKRGQGARTLEFTILTGSRSGEVRGMRWREVDWASGVWTIPAERMKGARTHRVPLSSRALELLNELPKGVADELVFPGERSGRPLSDMTLSAIIKRLPPSSEWIDARSGKLATQHGFRSSFRDRVAERTDYPHEMAEIALAHTIDNKVEAAYRRGDMLEKRREMMEAWCRWCAAK
;
A
#
# COMPACT_ATOMS: atom_id res chain seq x y z
N MET A 1 -20.51 -35.21 -7.96
CA MET A 1 -19.25 -35.55 -7.26
C MET A 1 -19.23 -37.03 -6.90
N LEU A 2 -18.11 -37.73 -7.08
CA LEU A 2 -18.00 -39.18 -6.83
C LEU A 2 -18.34 -39.59 -5.38
N SER A 3 -18.12 -38.71 -4.41
CA SER A 3 -18.50 -38.89 -3.00
C SER A 3 -20.01 -39.03 -2.79
N PHE A 4 -20.81 -38.33 -3.61
CA PHE A 4 -22.28 -38.37 -3.58
C PHE A 4 -22.80 -39.73 -4.07
N ALA A 5 -22.17 -40.32 -5.09
CA ALA A 5 -22.55 -41.63 -5.62
C ALA A 5 -22.26 -42.77 -4.62
N LYS A 6 -21.16 -42.67 -3.85
CA LYS A 6 -20.86 -43.61 -2.74
C LYS A 6 -21.89 -43.48 -1.60
N ALA A 7 -22.26 -42.26 -1.20
CA ALA A 7 -23.29 -42.02 -0.19
C ALA A 7 -24.67 -42.57 -0.61
N LYS A 8 -24.98 -42.54 -1.90
CA LYS A 8 -26.21 -43.11 -2.49
C LYS A 8 -26.12 -44.62 -2.80
N LYS A 9 -25.02 -45.30 -2.43
CA LYS A 9 -24.74 -46.72 -2.74
C LYS A 9 -24.78 -47.07 -4.24
N LEU A 10 -24.62 -46.07 -5.11
CA LEU A 10 -24.63 -46.25 -6.57
C LEU A 10 -23.29 -46.82 -7.10
N ARG A 11 -22.28 -46.97 -6.24
CA ARG A 11 -20.99 -47.58 -6.54
C ARG A 11 -20.34 -48.13 -5.27
N SER A 12 -19.60 -49.23 -5.40
CA SER A 12 -18.75 -49.82 -4.37
C SER A 12 -17.27 -49.48 -4.59
N GLY A 13 -16.50 -49.43 -3.49
CA GLY A 13 -15.06 -49.14 -3.50
C GLY A 13 -14.67 -47.73 -3.02
N GLU A 14 -13.36 -47.50 -2.90
CA GLU A 14 -12.79 -46.18 -2.62
C GLU A 14 -12.67 -45.35 -3.89
N ASN A 15 -12.68 -44.02 -3.76
CA ASN A 15 -12.49 -43.15 -4.91
C ASN A 15 -10.98 -43.12 -5.24
N PRO A 16 -10.55 -43.70 -6.37
CA PRO A 16 -9.12 -43.81 -6.70
C PRO A 16 -8.47 -42.46 -7.00
N ALA A 17 -9.26 -41.39 -7.14
CA ALA A 17 -8.77 -40.02 -7.34
C ALA A 17 -8.63 -39.21 -6.03
N ILE A 18 -8.72 -39.85 -4.86
CA ILE A 18 -8.47 -39.17 -3.58
C ILE A 18 -6.97 -38.87 -3.46
N TRP A 19 -6.65 -37.65 -3.03
CA TRP A 19 -5.25 -37.24 -2.87
C TRP A 19 -4.60 -37.87 -1.63
N ARG A 20 -5.15 -37.63 -0.43
CA ARG A 20 -4.58 -38.13 0.82
C ARG A 20 -4.85 -39.62 0.99
N GLY A 21 -3.79 -40.41 1.18
CA GLY A 21 -3.84 -41.86 1.39
C GLY A 21 -4.03 -42.70 0.12
N HIS A 22 -3.89 -42.12 -1.07
CA HIS A 22 -4.02 -42.79 -2.38
C HIS A 22 -3.01 -42.22 -3.37
N LEU A 23 -3.35 -41.13 -4.06
CA LEU A 23 -2.48 -40.56 -5.10
C LEU A 23 -1.18 -39.99 -4.55
N ASP A 24 -1.13 -39.62 -3.27
CA ASP A 24 0.09 -39.18 -2.57
C ASP A 24 1.13 -40.30 -2.36
N ALA A 25 0.74 -41.58 -2.49
CA ALA A 25 1.65 -42.71 -2.46
C ALA A 25 2.25 -43.03 -3.84
N LEU A 26 1.59 -42.62 -4.93
CA LEU A 26 1.98 -42.94 -6.31
C LEU A 26 2.60 -41.75 -7.05
N LEU A 27 2.22 -40.53 -6.69
CA LEU A 27 2.66 -39.31 -7.37
C LEU A 27 3.56 -38.48 -6.44
N PRO A 28 4.62 -37.86 -6.99
CA PRO A 28 5.43 -36.92 -6.23
C PRO A 28 4.55 -35.80 -5.66
N LYS A 29 4.83 -35.36 -4.43
CA LYS A 29 4.12 -34.26 -3.78
C LYS A 29 4.05 -33.08 -4.76
N GLN A 30 2.85 -32.66 -5.13
CA GLN A 30 2.67 -31.42 -5.88
C GLN A 30 3.18 -30.27 -5.01
N GLY A 31 4.41 -29.82 -5.27
CA GLY A 31 4.88 -28.54 -4.78
C GLY A 31 3.92 -27.44 -5.27
N LYS A 32 3.66 -26.45 -4.43
CA LYS A 32 2.88 -25.25 -4.81
C LYS A 32 3.61 -24.36 -5.81
N ASP A 33 4.60 -24.89 -6.53
CA ASP A 33 5.44 -24.14 -7.43
C ASP A 33 4.94 -24.38 -8.85
N ARG A 34 3.85 -23.70 -9.18
CA ARG A 34 3.73 -23.21 -10.56
C ARG A 34 4.85 -22.20 -10.73
N ALA A 35 6.01 -22.67 -11.18
CA ALA A 35 7.07 -21.81 -11.67
C ALA A 35 6.52 -21.01 -12.87
N ARG A 36 5.90 -19.86 -12.57
CA ARG A 36 5.89 -18.75 -13.51
C ARG A 36 7.37 -18.43 -13.72
N GLY A 37 7.81 -18.39 -14.97
CA GLY A 37 9.18 -18.02 -15.32
C GLY A 37 9.62 -16.73 -14.61
N PRO A 38 10.93 -16.47 -14.52
CA PRO A 38 11.44 -15.35 -13.74
C PRO A 38 10.72 -14.07 -14.17
N PRO A 39 10.13 -13.32 -13.21
CA PRO A 39 9.49 -12.05 -13.53
C PRO A 39 10.52 -11.17 -14.25
N ARG A 40 10.14 -10.57 -15.38
CA ARG A 40 10.96 -9.52 -15.99
C ARG A 40 11.17 -8.44 -14.94
N ARG A 41 12.43 -8.11 -14.65
CA ARG A 41 12.83 -7.18 -13.61
C ARG A 41 12.56 -5.74 -14.04
N THR A 42 11.34 -5.26 -13.89
CA THR A 42 11.07 -3.82 -13.90
C THR A 42 11.45 -3.27 -12.54
N SER A 43 12.09 -2.10 -12.50
CA SER A 43 12.41 -1.48 -11.21
C SER A 43 11.10 -1.10 -10.51
N LEU A 44 10.96 -1.45 -9.22
CA LEU A 44 9.82 -1.11 -8.35
C LEU A 44 9.43 0.39 -8.44
N GLN A 45 10.35 1.25 -8.87
CA GLN A 45 10.19 2.68 -9.09
C GLN A 45 9.37 3.05 -10.35
N GLN A 46 9.70 2.56 -11.55
CA GLN A 46 8.95 2.90 -12.80
C GLN A 46 7.46 2.55 -12.69
N ASP A 47 7.26 1.46 -12.00
CA ASP A 47 6.07 0.82 -11.55
C ASP A 47 5.16 1.73 -10.68
N VAL A 48 5.69 2.37 -9.64
CA VAL A 48 4.92 3.33 -8.82
C VAL A 48 4.40 4.50 -9.64
N ARG A 49 5.18 5.00 -10.60
CA ARG A 49 4.74 6.11 -11.46
C ARG A 49 3.51 5.71 -12.26
N LEU A 50 3.53 4.53 -12.87
CA LEU A 50 2.38 4.04 -13.64
C LEU A 50 1.12 3.94 -12.78
N HIS A 51 1.27 3.47 -11.54
CA HIS A 51 0.17 3.33 -10.60
C HIS A 51 -0.35 4.66 -10.11
N ALA A 52 0.53 5.58 -9.72
CA ALA A 52 0.14 6.93 -9.33
C ALA A 52 -0.65 7.59 -10.46
N ARG A 53 -0.10 7.62 -11.68
CA ARG A 53 -0.76 8.18 -12.86
C ARG A 53 -2.12 7.54 -13.15
N THR A 54 -2.21 6.22 -13.05
CA THR A 54 -3.45 5.52 -13.37
C THR A 54 -4.49 5.71 -12.27
N ALA A 55 -4.06 5.79 -11.00
CA ALA A 55 -4.94 6.15 -9.88
C ALA A 55 -5.47 7.59 -10.04
N CYS A 56 -4.61 8.55 -10.39
CA CYS A 56 -5.01 9.95 -10.70
C CYS A 56 -6.10 10.03 -11.78
N LYS A 57 -6.07 9.14 -12.77
CA LYS A 57 -7.03 9.16 -13.88
C LYS A 57 -8.37 8.51 -13.55
N LYS A 58 -8.47 7.73 -12.47
CA LYS A 58 -9.69 6.96 -12.12
C LYS A 58 -10.54 7.73 -11.10
N ARG A 59 -11.82 7.94 -11.42
CA ARG A 59 -12.77 8.72 -10.58
C ARG A 59 -13.42 7.94 -9.42
N GLY A 60 -12.74 6.95 -8.84
CA GLY A 60 -13.30 6.13 -7.76
C GLY A 60 -12.75 6.47 -6.37
N GLN A 61 -13.56 6.36 -5.32
CA GLN A 61 -13.15 6.62 -3.94
C GLN A 61 -11.90 5.82 -3.54
N GLY A 62 -11.87 4.53 -3.86
CA GLY A 62 -10.69 3.71 -3.58
C GLY A 62 -9.47 4.08 -4.43
N ALA A 63 -9.65 4.63 -5.64
CA ALA A 63 -8.55 5.06 -6.49
C ALA A 63 -7.93 6.35 -5.95
N ARG A 64 -8.76 7.32 -5.51
CA ARG A 64 -8.32 8.52 -4.80
C ARG A 64 -7.62 8.18 -3.48
N THR A 65 -8.15 7.19 -2.75
CA THR A 65 -7.51 6.70 -1.51
C THR A 65 -6.14 6.09 -1.80
N LEU A 66 -6.02 5.29 -2.87
CA LEU A 66 -4.75 4.71 -3.30
C LEU A 66 -3.76 5.79 -3.75
N GLU A 67 -4.21 6.76 -4.55
CA GLU A 67 -3.39 7.89 -4.97
C GLU A 67 -2.84 8.64 -3.76
N PHE A 68 -3.70 9.04 -2.81
CA PHE A 68 -3.26 9.72 -1.60
C PHE A 68 -2.29 8.87 -0.77
N THR A 69 -2.50 7.55 -0.70
CA THR A 69 -1.57 6.60 -0.05
C THR A 69 -0.19 6.64 -0.70
N ILE A 70 -0.12 6.68 -2.03
CA ILE A 70 1.14 6.75 -2.78
C ILE A 70 1.81 8.11 -2.56
N LEU A 71 1.06 9.21 -2.68
CA LEU A 71 1.58 10.57 -2.57
C LEU A 71 2.16 10.86 -1.18
N THR A 72 1.54 10.34 -0.12
CA THR A 72 1.95 10.57 1.27
C THR A 72 2.95 9.53 1.78
N GLY A 73 3.13 8.41 1.07
CA GLY A 73 3.90 7.28 1.55
C GLY A 73 3.34 6.64 2.84
N SER A 74 2.13 6.99 3.27
CA SER A 74 1.51 6.51 4.51
C SER A 74 0.96 5.09 4.36
N ARG A 75 0.68 4.41 5.48
CA ARG A 75 0.08 3.07 5.44
C ARG A 75 -1.41 3.17 5.06
N SER A 76 -1.94 2.12 4.44
CA SER A 76 -3.36 2.12 4.02
C SER A 76 -4.32 2.31 5.18
N GLY A 77 -4.07 1.71 6.34
CA GLY A 77 -4.89 1.88 7.53
C GLY A 77 -4.89 3.32 8.04
N GLU A 78 -3.75 4.00 7.94
CA GLU A 78 -3.60 5.41 8.33
C GLU A 78 -4.49 6.29 7.43
N VAL A 79 -4.39 6.11 6.11
CA VAL A 79 -5.14 6.88 5.11
C VAL A 79 -6.64 6.56 5.13
N ARG A 80 -7.02 5.28 5.18
CA ARG A 80 -8.44 4.88 5.19
C ARG A 80 -9.19 5.40 6.42
N GLY A 81 -8.48 5.58 7.55
CA GLY A 81 -9.04 6.13 8.78
C GLY A 81 -8.95 7.65 8.89
N MET A 82 -8.44 8.35 7.87
CA MET A 82 -8.21 9.80 7.89
C MET A 82 -9.51 10.57 8.07
N ARG A 83 -9.48 11.59 8.94
CA ARG A 83 -10.59 12.51 9.21
C ARG A 83 -10.26 13.94 8.81
N TRP A 84 -11.27 14.74 8.49
CA TRP A 84 -11.07 16.12 8.03
C TRP A 84 -10.38 17.01 9.06
N ARG A 85 -10.64 16.82 10.36
CA ARG A 85 -9.98 17.54 11.47
C ARG A 85 -8.47 17.35 11.54
N GLU A 86 -7.95 16.31 10.91
CA GLU A 86 -6.51 15.98 10.94
C GLU A 86 -5.71 16.81 9.95
N VAL A 87 -6.38 17.55 9.06
CA VAL A 87 -5.76 18.37 8.02
C VAL A 87 -5.70 19.80 8.51
N ASP A 88 -4.47 20.29 8.72
CA ASP A 88 -4.19 21.71 8.81
C ASP A 88 -3.99 22.25 7.39
N TRP A 89 -5.02 22.94 6.89
CA TRP A 89 -5.03 23.51 5.54
C TRP A 89 -4.11 24.71 5.38
N ALA A 90 -3.85 25.45 6.46
CA ALA A 90 -3.00 26.64 6.41
C ALA A 90 -1.53 26.26 6.29
N SER A 91 -1.11 25.24 7.06
CA SER A 91 0.27 24.73 7.00
C SER A 91 0.45 23.61 5.96
N GLY A 92 -0.64 23.08 5.38
CA GLY A 92 -0.60 21.97 4.44
C GLY A 92 -0.04 20.70 5.10
N VAL A 93 -0.48 20.38 6.30
CA VAL A 93 0.02 19.25 7.10
C VAL A 93 -1.14 18.36 7.50
N TRP A 94 -0.96 17.04 7.31
CA TRP A 94 -1.84 16.04 7.87
C TRP A 94 -1.21 15.44 9.13
N THR A 95 -1.94 15.49 10.25
CA THR A 95 -1.48 14.95 11.54
C THR A 95 -2.21 13.65 11.87
N ILE A 96 -1.49 12.53 11.81
CA ILE A 96 -2.01 11.20 12.14
C ILE A 96 -1.92 10.99 13.65
N PRO A 97 -3.03 10.71 14.34
CA PRO A 97 -3.03 10.54 15.79
C PRO A 97 -2.33 9.24 16.21
N ALA A 98 -1.78 9.25 17.43
CA ALA A 98 -0.98 8.15 17.97
C ALA A 98 -1.73 6.81 17.97
N GLU A 99 -3.04 6.81 18.22
CA GLU A 99 -3.86 5.59 18.27
C GLU A 99 -3.91 4.82 16.94
N ARG A 100 -3.63 5.50 15.80
CA ARG A 100 -3.59 4.88 14.47
C ARG A 100 -2.17 4.61 13.98
N MET A 101 -1.16 5.04 14.74
CA MET A 101 0.24 4.83 14.42
C MET A 101 0.77 3.57 15.11
N LYS A 102 1.50 2.73 14.36
CA LYS A 102 2.16 1.54 14.92
C LYS A 102 3.14 1.88 16.06
N GLY A 103 3.78 3.05 15.98
CA GLY A 103 4.74 3.53 16.98
C GLY A 103 4.11 4.25 18.18
N ALA A 104 2.78 4.30 18.29
CA ALA A 104 2.04 4.99 19.36
C ALA A 104 2.49 6.45 19.59
N ARG A 105 2.89 7.13 18.50
CA ARG A 105 3.29 8.54 18.49
C ARG A 105 2.61 9.23 17.33
N THR A 106 2.16 10.46 17.56
CA THR A 106 1.59 11.31 16.51
C THR A 106 2.59 11.49 15.38
N HIS A 107 2.12 11.42 14.14
CA HIS A 107 2.95 11.58 12.95
C HIS A 107 2.44 12.73 12.09
N ARG A 108 3.31 13.70 11.79
CA ARG A 108 2.99 14.81 10.89
C ARG A 108 3.48 14.48 9.49
N VAL A 109 2.60 14.57 8.51
CA VAL A 109 2.89 14.34 7.09
C VAL A 109 2.70 15.66 6.35
N PRO A 110 3.77 16.28 5.81
CA PRO A 110 3.60 17.45 4.96
C PRO A 110 2.95 17.02 3.65
N LEU A 111 1.89 17.72 3.25
CA LEU A 111 1.12 17.42 2.05
C LEU A 111 1.73 18.17 0.87
N SER A 112 1.96 17.43 -0.22
CA SER A 112 2.38 18.01 -1.50
C SER A 112 1.23 18.77 -2.16
N SER A 113 1.55 19.60 -3.16
CA SER A 113 0.57 20.37 -3.94
C SER A 113 -0.53 19.46 -4.50
N ARG A 114 -0.15 18.32 -5.12
CA ARG A 114 -1.12 17.35 -5.66
C ARG A 114 -1.96 16.67 -4.57
N ALA A 115 -1.38 16.41 -3.39
CA ALA A 115 -2.13 15.80 -2.30
C ALA A 115 -3.21 16.77 -1.79
N LEU A 116 -2.89 18.07 -1.68
CA LEU A 116 -3.85 19.11 -1.34
C LEU A 116 -4.92 19.30 -2.43
N GLU A 117 -4.54 19.29 -3.71
CA GLU A 117 -5.49 19.29 -4.83
C GLU A 117 -6.47 18.13 -4.74
N LEU A 118 -5.97 16.90 -4.54
CA LEU A 118 -6.80 15.71 -4.39
C LEU A 118 -7.80 15.86 -3.24
N LEU A 119 -7.36 16.39 -2.10
CA LEU A 119 -8.26 16.64 -0.96
C LEU A 119 -9.31 17.71 -1.26
N ASN A 120 -8.98 18.73 -2.07
CA ASN A 120 -9.95 19.74 -2.50
C ASN A 120 -10.94 19.23 -3.56
N GLU A 121 -10.60 18.18 -4.32
CA GLU A 121 -11.53 17.51 -5.25
C GLU A 121 -12.54 16.57 -4.57
N LEU A 122 -12.37 16.31 -3.27
CA LEU A 122 -13.28 15.50 -2.47
C LEU A 122 -14.38 16.40 -1.87
N PRO A 123 -15.62 15.88 -1.72
CA PRO A 123 -16.66 16.60 -0.98
C PRO A 123 -16.19 16.78 0.46
N LYS A 124 -16.02 18.04 0.89
CA LYS A 124 -15.62 18.35 2.26
C LYS A 124 -16.76 17.98 3.21
N GLY A 125 -16.43 17.21 4.24
CA GLY A 125 -17.35 16.79 5.28
C GLY A 125 -17.18 17.60 6.56
N VAL A 126 -17.91 17.21 7.61
CA VAL A 126 -17.66 17.75 8.95
C VAL A 126 -16.32 17.26 9.50
N ALA A 127 -15.78 17.93 10.51
CA ALA A 127 -14.46 17.68 11.08
C ALA A 127 -14.18 16.19 11.40
N ASP A 128 -15.19 15.49 11.93
CA ASP A 128 -15.06 14.10 12.36
C ASP A 128 -15.37 13.06 11.29
N GLU A 129 -15.83 13.48 10.12
CA GLU A 129 -16.10 12.56 9.01
C GLU A 129 -14.82 12.04 8.38
N LEU A 130 -14.93 10.83 7.83
CA LEU A 130 -13.86 10.22 7.07
C LEU A 130 -13.64 11.00 5.77
N VAL A 131 -12.38 11.30 5.47
CA VAL A 131 -11.97 11.86 4.18
C VAL A 131 -12.21 10.84 3.06
N PHE A 132 -12.01 9.56 3.37
CA PHE A 132 -12.23 8.45 2.44
C PHE A 132 -13.30 7.47 2.94
N PRO A 133 -14.59 7.83 2.87
CA PRO A 133 -15.67 6.97 3.36
C PRO A 133 -15.81 5.70 2.51
N GLY A 134 -16.19 4.60 3.16
CA GLY A 134 -16.60 3.37 2.48
C GLY A 134 -18.07 3.39 2.09
N GLU A 135 -18.56 2.29 1.51
CA GLU A 135 -19.97 2.14 1.12
C GLU A 135 -20.94 2.21 2.31
N ARG A 136 -20.50 1.73 3.48
CA ARG A 136 -21.26 1.84 4.73
C ARG A 136 -20.93 3.16 5.41
N SER A 137 -21.96 3.93 5.73
CA SER A 137 -21.81 5.21 6.43
C SER A 137 -20.98 5.08 7.71
N GLY A 138 -20.08 6.02 7.94
CA GLY A 138 -19.18 6.06 9.10
C GLY A 138 -18.11 4.96 9.13
N ARG A 139 -18.02 4.08 8.12
CA ARG A 139 -16.99 3.04 8.03
C ARG A 139 -15.95 3.37 6.96
N PRO A 140 -14.66 3.14 7.25
CA PRO A 140 -13.62 3.32 6.25
C PRO A 140 -13.74 2.27 5.15
N LEU A 141 -13.10 2.53 4.01
CA LEU A 141 -12.90 1.51 2.98
C LEU A 141 -12.23 0.27 3.59
N SER A 142 -12.51 -0.91 3.03
CA SER A 142 -11.80 -2.12 3.42
C SER A 142 -10.35 -2.09 2.92
N ASP A 143 -9.44 -2.77 3.61
CA ASP A 143 -8.07 -2.93 3.11
C ASP A 143 -8.03 -3.63 1.73
N MET A 144 -8.96 -4.57 1.53
CA MET A 144 -9.10 -5.31 0.28
C MET A 144 -9.49 -4.41 -0.90
N THR A 145 -10.15 -3.26 -0.65
CA THR A 145 -10.55 -2.34 -1.71
C THR A 145 -9.32 -1.79 -2.44
N LEU A 146 -8.31 -1.33 -1.72
CA LEU A 146 -7.08 -0.81 -2.33
C LEU A 146 -6.29 -1.95 -3.00
N SER A 147 -6.20 -3.12 -2.37
CA SER A 147 -5.59 -4.30 -2.98
C SER A 147 -6.26 -4.72 -4.28
N ALA A 148 -7.59 -4.66 -4.36
CA ALA A 148 -8.35 -4.95 -5.56
C ALA A 148 -8.11 -3.92 -6.66
N ILE A 149 -7.95 -2.64 -6.31
CA ILE A 149 -7.62 -1.60 -7.29
C ILE A 149 -6.24 -1.85 -7.87
N ILE A 150 -5.22 -2.11 -7.03
CA ILE A 150 -3.86 -2.44 -7.49
C ILE A 150 -3.90 -3.61 -8.48
N LYS A 151 -4.65 -4.68 -8.17
CA LYS A 151 -4.81 -5.85 -9.06
C LYS A 151 -5.53 -5.55 -10.38
N ARG A 152 -6.38 -4.52 -10.42
CA ARG A 152 -7.16 -4.10 -11.61
C ARG A 152 -6.45 -3.02 -12.42
N LEU A 153 -5.37 -2.44 -11.90
CA LEU A 153 -4.50 -1.61 -12.73
C LEU A 153 -3.86 -2.52 -13.77
N PRO A 154 -3.71 -2.05 -15.03
CA PRO A 154 -3.32 -2.90 -16.13
C PRO A 154 -2.07 -3.69 -15.75
N PRO A 155 -2.06 -5.02 -15.94
CA PRO A 155 -0.89 -5.81 -15.63
C PRO A 155 0.22 -5.37 -16.59
N SER A 156 1.34 -4.87 -16.08
CA SER A 156 2.56 -5.42 -16.63
C SER A 156 2.72 -6.78 -15.96
N SER A 157 3.09 -7.81 -16.69
CA SER A 157 3.30 -9.16 -16.19
C SER A 157 4.56 -9.30 -15.32
N GLU A 158 4.98 -8.23 -14.63
CA GLU A 158 6.35 -8.04 -14.14
C GLU A 158 6.44 -7.75 -12.64
N TRP A 159 5.31 -7.63 -11.97
CA TRP A 159 5.24 -7.18 -10.58
C TRP A 159 5.41 -8.31 -9.58
N ILE A 160 6.65 -8.72 -9.41
CA ILE A 160 7.06 -9.54 -8.28
C ILE A 160 8.11 -8.74 -7.51
N ASP A 161 7.81 -8.43 -6.24
CA ASP A 161 8.81 -7.85 -5.35
C ASP A 161 10.03 -8.79 -5.31
N ALA A 162 11.17 -8.27 -5.78
CA ALA A 162 12.37 -9.10 -6.00
C ALA A 162 12.91 -9.73 -4.71
N ARG A 163 12.54 -9.19 -3.54
CA ARG A 163 12.91 -9.73 -2.22
C ARG A 163 11.94 -10.82 -1.74
N SER A 164 10.64 -10.69 -2.01
CA SER A 164 9.60 -11.53 -1.41
C SER A 164 8.89 -12.47 -2.39
N GLY A 165 9.10 -12.33 -3.70
CA GLY A 165 8.48 -13.19 -4.70
C GLY A 165 6.97 -12.94 -4.88
N LYS A 166 6.41 -11.90 -4.25
CA LYS A 166 4.97 -11.63 -4.19
C LYS A 166 4.56 -10.47 -5.07
N LEU A 167 3.28 -10.48 -5.49
CA LEU A 167 2.67 -9.39 -6.23
C LEU A 167 2.87 -8.07 -5.48
N ALA A 168 3.24 -7.00 -6.19
CA ALA A 168 3.41 -5.68 -5.56
C ALA A 168 2.14 -5.29 -4.80
N THR A 169 2.30 -5.03 -3.50
CA THR A 169 1.24 -4.61 -2.58
C THR A 169 1.43 -3.14 -2.23
N GLN A 170 0.57 -2.60 -1.37
CA GLN A 170 0.76 -1.27 -0.77
C GLN A 170 2.15 -1.11 -0.12
N HIS A 171 2.77 -2.20 0.32
CA HIS A 171 4.14 -2.20 0.85
C HIS A 171 5.18 -1.83 -0.21
N GLY A 172 4.94 -2.21 -1.48
CA GLY A 172 5.81 -1.90 -2.61
C GLY A 172 5.98 -0.39 -2.80
N PHE A 173 4.92 0.41 -2.64
CA PHE A 173 5.02 1.87 -2.79
C PHE A 173 5.94 2.52 -1.77
N ARG A 174 5.89 2.05 -0.52
CA ARG A 174 6.73 2.58 0.58
C ARG A 174 8.19 2.20 0.41
N SER A 175 8.45 0.96 -0.02
CA SER A 175 9.79 0.53 -0.40
C SER A 175 10.33 1.34 -1.58
N SER A 176 9.52 1.57 -2.62
CA SER A 176 9.93 2.42 -3.75
C SER A 176 10.22 3.85 -3.37
N PHE A 177 9.44 4.42 -2.44
CA PHE A 177 9.70 5.76 -1.90
C PHE A 177 11.08 5.81 -1.26
N ARG A 178 11.36 4.89 -0.33
CA ARG A 178 12.65 4.84 0.37
C ARG A 178 13.81 4.60 -0.60
N ASP A 179 13.69 3.59 -1.45
CA ASP A 179 14.73 3.21 -2.40
C ASP A 179 15.00 4.36 -3.40
N ARG A 180 13.95 5.08 -3.83
CA ARG A 180 14.12 6.29 -4.67
C ARG A 180 14.83 7.42 -3.94
N VAL A 181 14.46 7.71 -2.70
CA VAL A 181 15.12 8.76 -1.91
C VAL A 181 16.62 8.43 -1.81
N ALA A 182 16.96 7.18 -1.51
CA ALA A 182 18.34 6.75 -1.39
C ALA A 182 19.13 6.79 -2.72
N GLU A 183 18.52 6.39 -3.84
CA GLU A 183 19.25 6.21 -5.11
C GLU A 183 19.24 7.44 -6.03
N ARG A 184 18.25 8.33 -5.89
CA ARG A 184 17.92 9.35 -6.92
C ARG A 184 17.79 10.76 -6.38
N THR A 185 18.09 10.97 -5.10
CA THR A 185 18.03 12.29 -4.46
C THR A 185 19.16 12.43 -3.45
N ASP A 186 19.48 13.66 -3.09
CA ASP A 186 20.49 13.96 -2.05
C ASP A 186 19.87 14.07 -0.64
N TYR A 187 18.60 13.69 -0.48
CA TYR A 187 17.95 13.73 0.83
C TYR A 187 18.53 12.64 1.75
N PRO A 188 18.75 12.95 3.04
CA PRO A 188 19.25 11.97 4.00
C PRO A 188 18.32 10.76 4.14
N HIS A 189 18.89 9.56 4.24
CA HIS A 189 18.14 8.32 4.51
C HIS A 189 17.20 8.44 5.72
N GLU A 190 17.70 9.05 6.80
CA GLU A 190 16.95 9.35 8.01
C GLU A 190 15.64 10.12 7.73
N MET A 191 15.66 11.04 6.77
CA MET A 191 14.49 11.82 6.40
C MET A 191 13.37 10.96 5.78
N ALA A 192 13.74 9.99 4.94
CA ALA A 192 12.81 9.01 4.38
C ALA A 192 12.22 8.12 5.48
N GLU A 193 13.05 7.66 6.42
CA GLU A 193 12.61 6.84 7.55
C GLU A 193 11.64 7.60 8.46
N ILE A 194 11.87 8.89 8.71
CA ILE A 194 10.93 9.77 9.42
C ILE A 194 9.63 9.89 8.64
N ALA A 195 9.67 10.18 7.33
CA ALA A 195 8.47 10.30 6.51
C ALA A 195 7.60 9.03 6.55
N LEU A 196 8.24 7.86 6.56
CA LEU A 196 7.58 6.56 6.68
C LEU A 196 7.17 6.19 8.12
N ALA A 197 7.46 7.02 9.13
CA ALA A 197 7.26 6.69 10.53
C ALA A 197 7.82 5.31 10.89
N HIS A 198 9.06 5.06 10.45
CA HIS A 198 9.83 3.90 10.89
C HIS A 198 10.48 4.20 12.23
N THR A 199 10.41 3.24 13.14
CA THR A 199 11.12 3.31 14.42
C THR A 199 12.61 3.14 14.15
N ILE A 200 13.42 4.01 14.73
CA ILE A 200 14.87 3.83 14.69
C ILE A 200 15.22 2.86 15.82
N ASP A 201 15.96 1.82 15.49
CA ASP A 201 16.39 0.82 16.47
C ASP A 201 17.46 1.39 17.44
N ASN A 202 18.20 2.42 17.00
CA ASN A 202 19.24 3.06 17.79
C ASN A 202 18.68 4.12 18.75
N LYS A 203 18.62 3.77 20.04
CA LYS A 203 18.18 4.67 21.13
C LYS A 203 18.99 5.95 21.23
N VAL A 204 20.28 5.94 20.85
CA VAL A 204 21.14 7.13 20.87
C VAL A 204 20.72 8.10 19.77
N GLU A 205 20.54 7.61 18.54
CA GLU A 205 20.08 8.41 17.41
C GLU A 205 18.66 8.97 17.64
N ALA A 206 17.77 8.17 18.25
CA ALA A 206 16.44 8.60 18.64
C ALA A 206 16.44 9.76 19.65
N ALA A 207 17.44 9.85 20.53
CA ALA A 207 17.57 10.93 21.52
C ALA A 207 18.10 12.24 20.90
N TYR A 208 18.90 12.17 19.82
CA TYR A 208 19.40 13.36 19.11
C TYR A 208 18.39 13.96 18.12
N ARG A 209 17.38 13.19 17.67
CA ARG A 209 16.26 13.69 16.84
C ARG A 209 15.30 14.56 17.65
N ARG A 210 15.67 15.83 17.85
CA ARG A 210 14.80 16.83 18.53
C ARG A 210 13.63 17.34 17.68
N GLY A 211 13.54 16.97 16.40
CA GLY A 211 12.45 17.41 15.52
C GLY A 211 12.15 16.41 14.40
N ASP A 212 10.98 16.55 13.77
CA ASP A 212 10.51 15.70 12.67
C ASP A 212 10.91 16.22 11.28
N MET A 213 11.80 17.21 11.21
CA MET A 213 12.31 17.82 9.97
C MET A 213 11.22 18.25 8.99
N LEU A 214 10.07 18.73 9.50
CA LEU A 214 8.85 18.94 8.71
C LEU A 214 9.06 19.73 7.42
N GLU A 215 9.73 20.88 7.48
CA GLU A 215 9.94 21.73 6.30
C GLU A 215 10.90 21.11 5.28
N LYS A 216 11.98 20.45 5.73
CA LYS A 216 12.85 19.70 4.82
C LYS A 216 12.12 18.52 4.17
N ARG A 217 11.25 17.84 4.93
CA ARG A 217 10.40 16.78 4.40
C ARG A 217 9.39 17.30 3.39
N ARG A 218 8.91 18.54 3.52
CA ARG A 218 7.99 19.14 2.55
C ARG A 218 8.58 19.15 1.14
N GLU A 219 9.84 19.57 1.02
CA GLU A 219 10.56 19.55 -0.26
C GLU A 219 10.71 18.12 -0.82
N MET A 220 11.09 17.17 0.04
CA MET A 220 11.23 15.76 -0.34
C MET A 220 9.89 15.15 -0.80
N MET A 221 8.80 15.41 -0.08
CA MET A 221 7.47 14.92 -0.43
C MET A 221 6.96 15.56 -1.72
N GLU A 222 7.27 16.84 -1.97
CA GLU A 222 6.97 17.51 -3.24
C GLU A 222 7.79 16.91 -4.39
N ALA A 223 9.07 16.62 -4.19
CA ALA A 223 9.92 15.96 -5.18
C ALA A 223 9.43 14.54 -5.51
N TRP A 224 9.02 13.77 -4.50
CA TRP A 224 8.39 12.46 -4.67
C TRP A 224 7.10 12.57 -5.50
N CYS A 225 6.22 13.49 -5.10
CA CYS A 225 4.94 13.72 -5.75
C CYS A 225 5.12 14.13 -7.23
N ARG A 226 6.00 15.10 -7.51
CA ARG A 226 6.34 15.50 -8.89
C ARG A 226 6.85 14.32 -9.69
N TRP A 227 7.67 13.46 -9.10
CA TRP A 227 8.13 12.27 -9.79
C TRP A 227 7.00 11.26 -10.07
N CYS A 228 6.06 11.06 -9.14
CA CYS A 228 4.88 10.21 -9.38
C CYS A 228 4.00 10.76 -10.52
N ALA A 229 3.86 12.08 -10.63
CA ALA A 229 2.98 12.77 -11.57
C ALA A 229 3.63 13.10 -12.93
N ALA A 230 4.96 13.23 -13.00
CA ALA A 230 5.70 13.50 -14.24
C ALA A 230 5.35 12.48 -15.31
N LYS A 231 5.33 12.87 -16.60
CA LYS A 231 5.03 12.00 -17.77
C LYS A 231 6.16 11.03 -18.11
#